data_AF-A0A0P6XC26-F1
#
_entry.id   AF-A0A0P6XC26-F1
#
_cell.length_a   1.000
_cell.length_b   1.000
_cell.length_c   1.000
_cell.angle_alpha   90.00
_cell.angle_beta   90.00
_cell.angle_gamma   90.00
#
_symmetry.space_group_name_H-M   'P 1'
#
loop_
_entity.id
_entity.type
_entity.pdbx_description
1 polymer ?
#
loop_
_entity_poly.entity_id
_entity_poly.type
_entity_poly.pdbx_seq_one_letter_code
_entity_poly.pdbx_strand_id
1 'polypeptide(L)'
;MHRTERHFKLALDGVLTLSLAAGLRGMIPGWQGWIMAWIIAHTINVCCNGHVWGVLKHFYPTGQTAQSFDDYRIRLINRIQQQSCIAESVVIGSSASHAWTVYSDLDIRLMRQAGWMNGLRACWFATKERTRACIQRFPLDLYILDPTNESDAMYS
;
A
#
# COMPACT_ATOMS: atom_id res chain seq x y z
N MET A 1 -3.75 -12.37 0.46
CA MET A 1 -2.71 -11.60 1.20
C MET A 1 -1.63 -12.55 1.68
N HIS A 2 -0.38 -12.35 1.23
CA HIS A 2 0.74 -13.24 1.54
C HIS A 2 1.16 -13.15 3.01
N ARG A 3 1.74 -14.25 3.55
CA ARG A 3 2.21 -14.33 4.95
C ARG A 3 3.22 -13.23 5.27
N THR A 4 4.15 -12.94 4.35
CA THR A 4 5.19 -11.92 4.53
C THR A 4 4.61 -10.52 4.71
N GLU A 5 3.64 -10.13 3.87
CA GLU A 5 2.97 -8.84 3.98
C GLU A 5 2.18 -8.73 5.29
N ARG A 6 1.54 -9.84 5.72
CA ARG A 6 0.83 -9.88 7.00
C ARG A 6 1.76 -9.67 8.19
N HIS A 7 2.88 -10.39 8.23
CA HIS A 7 3.86 -10.24 9.30
C HIS A 7 4.48 -8.84 9.29
N PHE A 8 4.72 -8.28 8.11
CA PHE A 8 5.21 -6.92 7.95
C PHE A 8 4.22 -5.88 8.50
N LYS A 9 2.93 -5.98 8.15
CA LYS A 9 1.89 -5.06 8.64
C LYS A 9 1.73 -5.13 10.16
N LEU A 10 1.78 -6.33 10.74
CA LEU A 10 1.72 -6.51 12.20
C LEU A 10 2.97 -5.95 12.90
N ALA A 11 4.16 -6.16 12.32
CA ALA A 11 5.39 -5.61 12.85
C ALA A 11 5.39 -4.07 12.81
N LEU A 12 4.92 -3.49 11.70
CA LEU A 12 4.78 -2.04 11.56
C LEU A 12 3.81 -1.46 12.61
N ASP A 13 2.68 -2.12 12.83
CA ASP A 13 1.69 -1.73 13.85
C ASP A 13 2.31 -1.74 15.26
N GLY A 14 3.05 -2.79 15.59
CA GLY A 14 3.75 -2.92 16.86
C GLY A 14 4.81 -1.84 17.07
N VAL A 15 5.64 -1.58 16.05
CA VAL A 15 6.67 -0.52 16.10
C VAL A 15 6.05 0.86 16.27
N LEU A 16 4.98 1.16 15.54
CA LEU A 16 4.24 2.42 15.67
C LEU A 16 3.62 2.56 17.07
N THR A 17 2.99 1.51 17.57
CA THR A 17 2.38 1.49 18.91
C THR A 17 3.43 1.74 19.99
N LEU A 18 4.58 1.06 19.94
CA LEU A 18 5.66 1.25 20.91
C LEU A 18 6.24 2.68 20.86
N SER A 19 6.43 3.22 19.66
CA SER A 19 6.97 4.57 19.47
C SER A 19 6.02 5.64 20.01
N LEU A 20 4.72 5.51 19.72
CA LEU A 20 3.69 6.42 20.22
C LEU A 20 3.50 6.28 21.73
N ALA A 21 3.51 5.06 22.28
CA ALA A 21 3.41 4.83 23.71
C ALA A 21 4.58 5.45 24.47
N ALA A 22 5.81 5.37 23.93
CA ALA A 22 6.98 6.00 24.50
C ALA A 22 6.86 7.54 24.53
N GLY A 23 6.38 8.16 23.45
CA GLY A 23 6.16 9.61 23.38
C GLY A 23 5.01 10.10 24.26
N LEU A 24 3.89 9.35 24.29
CA LEU A 24 2.71 9.69 25.10
C LEU A 24 2.90 9.43 26.59
N ARG A 25 3.95 8.68 27.00
CA ARG A 25 4.23 8.36 28.40
C ARG A 25 4.37 9.61 29.27
N GLY A 26 4.82 10.73 28.70
CA GLY A 26 4.93 12.02 29.39
C GLY A 26 3.60 12.78 29.54
N MET A 27 2.59 12.47 28.72
CA MET A 27 1.29 13.16 28.71
C MET A 27 0.20 12.34 29.40
N ILE A 28 0.19 11.02 29.19
CA ILE A 28 -0.83 10.10 29.68
C ILE A 28 -0.12 8.88 30.30
N PRO A 29 0.20 8.93 31.60
CA PRO A 29 0.85 7.82 32.28
C PRO A 29 -0.12 6.64 32.45
N GLY A 30 0.42 5.42 32.44
CA GLY A 30 -0.34 4.19 32.72
C GLY A 30 -0.90 3.49 31.47
N TRP A 31 -1.83 2.57 31.69
CA TRP A 31 -2.38 1.69 30.64
C TRP A 31 -3.25 2.44 29.61
N GLN A 32 -3.81 3.59 29.96
CA GLN A 32 -4.60 4.45 29.07
C GLN A 32 -3.77 4.97 27.89
N GLY A 33 -2.50 5.37 28.15
CA GLY A 33 -1.57 5.81 27.12
C GLY A 33 -1.26 4.71 26.10
N TRP A 34 -1.17 3.45 26.55
CA TRP A 34 -0.99 2.30 25.68
C TRP A 34 -2.18 2.05 24.76
N ILE A 35 -3.40 2.15 25.28
CA ILE A 35 -4.62 1.99 24.48
C ILE A 35 -4.71 3.10 23.43
N MET A 36 -4.48 4.36 23.83
CA MET A 36 -4.48 5.47 22.87
C MET A 36 -3.40 5.31 21.80
N ALA A 37 -2.18 4.93 22.19
CA ALA A 37 -1.09 4.66 21.25
C ALA A 37 -1.45 3.57 20.25
N TRP A 38 -2.07 2.48 20.72
CA TRP A 38 -2.51 1.39 19.86
C TRP A 38 -3.62 1.82 18.90
N ILE A 39 -4.65 2.54 19.37
CA ILE A 39 -5.72 3.06 18.50
C ILE A 39 -5.16 3.98 17.42
N ILE A 40 -4.27 4.91 17.80
CA ILE A 40 -3.65 5.85 16.84
C ILE A 40 -2.76 5.10 15.85
N ALA A 41 -1.89 4.19 16.32
CA ALA A 41 -1.03 3.38 15.46
C ALA A 41 -1.84 2.56 14.46
N HIS A 42 -2.88 1.87 14.94
CA HIS A 42 -3.78 1.07 14.12
C HIS A 42 -4.50 1.92 13.07
N THR A 43 -4.98 3.10 13.47
CA THR A 43 -5.64 4.04 12.56
C THR A 43 -4.67 4.52 11.46
N ILE A 44 -3.44 4.90 11.84
CA ILE A 44 -2.40 5.29 10.88
C ILE A 44 -2.09 4.13 9.93
N ASN A 45 -1.96 2.91 10.43
CA ASN A 45 -1.67 1.73 9.64
C ASN A 45 -2.81 1.42 8.64
N VAL A 46 -4.07 1.54 9.06
CA VAL A 46 -5.24 1.41 8.17
C VAL A 46 -5.23 2.50 7.09
N CYS A 47 -4.98 3.76 7.45
CA CYS A 47 -4.90 4.87 6.51
C CYS A 47 -3.76 4.69 5.48
N CYS A 48 -2.56 4.36 5.95
CA CYS A 48 -1.38 4.15 5.10
C CYS A 48 -1.49 2.94 4.19
N ASN A 49 -2.32 1.94 4.53
CA ASN A 49 -2.57 0.77 3.69
C ASN A 49 -3.58 1.01 2.56
N GLY A 50 -4.03 2.24 2.32
CA GLY A 50 -4.77 2.60 1.10
C GLY A 50 -6.25 2.20 1.07
N HIS A 51 -6.75 1.48 2.08
CA HIS A 51 -8.17 1.10 2.13
C HIS A 51 -9.14 2.29 2.21
N VAL A 52 -8.68 3.44 2.73
CA VAL A 52 -9.51 4.63 2.90
C VAL A 52 -10.03 5.14 1.55
N TRP A 53 -9.18 5.27 0.53
CA TRP A 53 -9.60 5.79 -0.78
C TRP A 53 -10.24 4.74 -1.68
N GLY A 54 -9.84 3.48 -1.57
CA GLY A 54 -10.52 2.37 -2.26
C GLY A 54 -11.99 2.22 -1.83
N VAL A 55 -12.32 2.57 -0.59
CA VAL A 55 -13.72 2.63 -0.11
C VAL A 55 -14.36 3.97 -0.47
N LEU A 56 -13.70 5.10 -0.19
CA LEU A 56 -14.28 6.44 -0.37
C LEU A 56 -14.63 6.76 -1.83
N LYS A 57 -13.94 6.21 -2.83
CA LYS A 57 -14.26 6.42 -4.25
C LYS A 57 -15.71 6.02 -4.62
N HIS A 58 -16.32 5.08 -3.87
CA HIS A 58 -17.70 4.64 -4.11
C HIS A 58 -18.72 5.69 -3.64
N PHE A 59 -18.32 6.56 -2.71
CA PHE A 59 -19.18 7.56 -2.09
C PHE A 59 -18.88 8.98 -2.58
N TYR A 60 -17.63 9.26 -2.99
CA TYR A 60 -17.19 10.56 -3.43
C TYR A 60 -16.34 10.46 -4.70
N PRO A 61 -16.68 11.22 -5.77
CA PRO A 61 -15.79 11.34 -6.91
C PRO A 61 -14.47 11.95 -6.43
N THR A 62 -13.37 11.27 -6.72
CA THR A 62 -12.02 11.64 -6.26
C THR A 62 -11.51 12.94 -6.90
N GLY A 63 -12.28 13.54 -7.81
CA GLY A 63 -11.93 14.78 -8.52
C GLY A 63 -10.73 14.63 -9.45
N GLN A 64 -10.27 13.41 -9.69
CA GLN A 64 -9.14 13.11 -10.57
C GLN A 64 -9.56 13.32 -12.03
N THR A 65 -8.69 13.96 -12.81
CA THR A 65 -8.84 14.04 -14.27
C THR A 65 -8.12 12.85 -14.91
N ALA A 66 -8.47 12.52 -16.15
CA ALA A 66 -7.75 11.49 -16.90
C ALA A 66 -6.25 11.80 -16.99
N GLN A 67 -5.89 13.09 -17.10
CA GLN A 67 -4.51 13.55 -17.14
C GLN A 67 -3.79 13.38 -15.80
N SER A 68 -4.41 13.76 -14.67
CA SER A 68 -3.78 13.56 -13.35
C SER A 68 -3.61 12.09 -13.01
N PHE A 69 -4.53 11.25 -13.49
CA PHE A 69 -4.46 9.80 -13.36
C PHE A 69 -3.29 9.22 -14.14
N ASP A 70 -3.15 9.59 -15.42
CA ASP A 70 -2.06 9.09 -16.26
C ASP A 70 -0.69 9.58 -15.77
N ASP A 71 -0.61 10.84 -15.37
CA ASP A 71 0.58 11.42 -14.75
C ASP A 71 1.00 10.65 -13.49
N TYR A 72 0.04 10.28 -12.63
CA TYR A 72 0.32 9.47 -11.45
C TYR A 72 0.81 8.07 -11.84
N ARG A 73 0.15 7.43 -12.80
CA ARG A 73 0.50 6.11 -13.34
C ARG A 73 1.93 6.09 -13.87
N ILE A 74 2.30 7.03 -14.74
CA ILE A 74 3.65 7.13 -15.32
C ILE A 74 4.69 7.31 -14.20
N ARG A 75 4.43 8.22 -13.25
CA ARG A 75 5.35 8.42 -12.12
C ARG A 75 5.47 7.16 -11.25
N LEU A 76 4.40 6.39 -11.06
CA LEU A 76 4.40 5.15 -10.28
C LEU A 76 5.23 4.07 -10.99
N ILE A 77 5.04 3.88 -12.29
CA ILE A 77 5.83 2.94 -13.11
C ILE A 77 7.32 3.30 -13.02
N ASN A 78 7.69 4.57 -13.17
CA ASN A 78 9.08 5.01 -13.03
C ASN A 78 9.66 4.69 -11.65
N ARG A 79 8.88 4.81 -10.57
CA ARG A 79 9.32 4.45 -9.21
C ARG A 79 9.47 2.94 -9.02
N ILE A 80 8.59 2.15 -9.62
CA ILE A 80 8.67 0.68 -9.62
C ILE A 80 9.94 0.22 -10.33
N GLN A 81 10.23 0.75 -11.52
CA GLN A 81 11.42 0.42 -12.32
C GLN A 81 12.74 0.74 -11.59
N GLN A 82 12.73 1.69 -10.66
CA GLN A 82 13.90 2.03 -9.83
C GLN A 82 14.13 1.07 -8.66
N GLN A 83 13.22 0.12 -8.39
CA GLN A 83 13.38 -0.82 -7.28
C GLN A 83 14.01 -2.14 -7.73
N SER A 84 15.21 -2.43 -7.24
CA SER A 84 15.89 -3.71 -7.49
C SER A 84 15.24 -4.92 -6.80
N CYS A 85 14.32 -4.70 -5.86
CA CYS A 85 13.58 -5.78 -5.19
C CYS A 85 12.34 -6.25 -5.96
N ILE A 86 11.96 -5.57 -7.04
CA ILE A 86 10.83 -5.91 -7.90
C ILE A 86 11.37 -6.60 -9.15
N ALA A 87 10.85 -7.79 -9.46
CA ALA A 87 11.19 -8.54 -10.66
C ALA A 87 10.33 -8.11 -11.83
N GLU A 88 9.02 -8.00 -11.59
CA GLU A 88 8.04 -7.67 -12.61
C GLU A 88 6.85 -6.94 -11.99
N SER A 89 6.16 -6.14 -12.77
CA SER A 89 4.93 -5.45 -12.36
C SER A 89 3.88 -5.58 -13.44
N VAL A 90 2.67 -5.98 -13.05
CA VAL A 90 1.53 -6.12 -13.95
C VAL A 90 0.41 -5.21 -13.49
N VAL A 91 -0.07 -4.37 -14.41
CA VAL A 91 -1.25 -3.54 -14.19
C VAL A 91 -2.48 -4.36 -14.55
N ILE A 92 -3.43 -4.46 -13.62
CA ILE A 92 -4.68 -5.22 -13.75
C ILE A 92 -5.85 -4.23 -13.68
N GLY A 93 -7.00 -4.61 -14.24
CA GLY A 93 -8.25 -3.88 -14.09
C GLY A 93 -8.75 -3.19 -15.37
N SER A 94 -9.93 -2.55 -15.27
CA SER A 94 -10.62 -1.85 -16.36
C SER A 94 -9.81 -0.70 -16.99
N SER A 95 -8.74 -0.27 -16.33
CA SER A 95 -7.76 0.70 -16.81
C SER A 95 -6.82 0.14 -17.89
N ALA A 96 -6.74 -1.20 -18.06
CA ALA A 96 -6.01 -1.83 -19.18
C ALA A 96 -6.79 -1.74 -20.51
N SER A 97 -8.11 -1.56 -20.44
CA SER A 97 -9.03 -1.54 -21.57
C SER A 97 -9.51 -0.13 -21.91
N HIS A 98 -8.62 0.84 -22.17
CA HIS A 98 -8.85 2.16 -22.82
C HIS A 98 -10.03 3.06 -22.35
N ALA A 99 -10.84 2.65 -21.37
CA ALA A 99 -12.03 3.33 -20.90
C ALA A 99 -11.79 3.78 -19.46
N TRP A 100 -11.00 4.84 -19.32
CA TRP A 100 -10.85 5.53 -18.05
C TRP A 100 -12.21 6.10 -17.62
N THR A 101 -12.56 5.90 -16.35
CA THR A 101 -13.74 6.49 -15.71
C THR A 101 -13.32 7.18 -14.42
N VAL A 102 -14.16 8.08 -13.90
CA VAL A 102 -13.92 8.79 -12.63
C VAL A 102 -13.82 7.84 -11.42
N TYR A 103 -14.27 6.58 -11.59
CA TYR A 103 -14.23 5.52 -10.58
C TYR A 103 -13.16 4.45 -10.87
N SER A 104 -12.31 4.66 -11.88
CA SER A 104 -11.27 3.71 -12.24
C SER A 104 -10.18 3.67 -11.18
N ASP A 105 -9.88 2.46 -10.73
CA ASP A 105 -8.74 2.20 -9.86
C ASP A 105 -7.53 1.77 -10.69
N LEU A 106 -6.37 1.93 -10.08
CA LEU A 106 -5.14 1.38 -10.59
C LEU A 106 -4.79 0.16 -9.73
N ASP A 107 -5.08 -1.05 -10.24
CA ASP A 107 -4.63 -2.29 -9.62
C ASP A 107 -3.26 -2.66 -10.17
N ILE A 108 -2.25 -2.79 -9.31
CA ILE A 108 -0.92 -3.24 -9.72
C ILE A 108 -0.50 -4.45 -8.90
N ARG A 109 -0.09 -5.51 -9.58
CA ARG A 109 0.57 -6.65 -8.96
C ARG A 109 2.07 -6.55 -9.18
N LEU A 110 2.83 -6.54 -8.10
CA LEU A 110 4.28 -6.52 -8.10
C LEU A 110 4.81 -7.92 -7.77
N MET A 111 5.44 -8.56 -8.73
CA MET A 111 6.25 -9.75 -8.47
C MET A 111 7.59 -9.31 -7.91
N ARG A 112 7.89 -9.72 -6.68
CA ARG A 112 9.17 -9.41 -6.04
C ARG A 112 10.26 -10.39 -6.44
N GLN A 113 11.50 -9.96 -6.34
CA GLN A 113 12.66 -10.84 -6.39
C GLN A 113 12.67 -11.84 -5.23
N ALA A 114 13.32 -12.99 -5.43
CA ALA A 114 13.50 -14.00 -4.40
C ALA A 114 14.31 -13.46 -3.21
N GLY A 115 14.09 -14.03 -2.02
CA GLY A 115 14.77 -13.64 -0.78
C GLY A 115 13.93 -12.78 0.16
N TRP A 116 14.12 -12.99 1.46
CA TRP A 116 13.34 -12.33 2.52
C TRP A 116 13.57 -10.81 2.58
N MET A 117 14.81 -10.36 2.33
CA MET A 117 15.16 -8.94 2.30
C MET A 117 14.46 -8.21 1.15
N ASN A 118 14.35 -8.85 -0.01
CA ASN A 118 13.59 -8.32 -1.15
C ASN A 118 12.09 -8.29 -0.83
N GLY A 119 11.58 -9.28 -0.08
CA GLY A 119 10.23 -9.25 0.50
C GLY A 119 9.98 -8.03 1.39
N LEU A 120 10.87 -7.75 2.33
CA LEU A 120 10.75 -6.57 3.20
C LEU A 120 10.82 -5.25 2.42
N ARG A 121 11.77 -5.14 1.48
CA ARG A 121 11.91 -3.95 0.63
C ARG A 121 10.68 -3.73 -0.25
N ALA A 122 10.13 -4.80 -0.83
CA ALA A 122 8.89 -4.74 -1.59
C ALA A 122 7.71 -4.30 -0.71
N CYS A 123 7.58 -4.85 0.50
CA CYS A 123 6.54 -4.45 1.46
C CYS A 123 6.67 -2.97 1.83
N TRP A 124 7.89 -2.51 2.13
CA TRP A 124 8.15 -1.10 2.42
C TRP A 124 7.81 -0.19 1.24
N PHE A 125 8.18 -0.58 0.03
CA PHE A 125 7.83 0.14 -1.20
C PHE A 125 6.31 0.23 -1.37
N ALA A 126 5.58 -0.89 -1.25
CA ALA A 126 4.13 -0.91 -1.35
C ALA A 126 3.46 -0.01 -0.30
N THR A 127 3.90 -0.07 0.97
CA THR A 127 3.38 0.81 2.02
C THR A 127 3.65 2.28 1.71
N LYS A 128 4.84 2.62 1.19
CA LYS A 128 5.19 3.98 0.79
C LYS A 128 4.31 4.49 -0.35
N GLU A 129 4.06 3.66 -1.37
CA GLU A 129 3.21 4.02 -2.49
C GLU A 129 1.74 4.14 -2.09
N ARG A 130 1.21 3.21 -1.27
CA ARG A 130 -0.15 3.32 -0.72
C ARG A 130 -0.32 4.56 0.16
N THR A 131 0.70 4.93 0.94
CA THR A 131 0.69 6.16 1.73
C THR A 131 0.69 7.40 0.84
N ARG A 132 1.52 7.42 -0.21
CA ARG A 132 1.54 8.52 -1.20
C ARG A 132 0.20 8.64 -1.92
N ALA A 133 -0.39 7.53 -2.34
CA ALA A 133 -1.72 7.48 -2.94
C ALA A 133 -2.77 8.03 -1.97
N CYS A 134 -2.68 7.67 -0.68
CA CYS A 134 -3.59 8.18 0.34
C CYS A 134 -3.49 9.70 0.53
N ILE A 135 -2.27 10.27 0.52
CA ILE A 135 -2.07 11.72 0.62
C ILE A 135 -2.59 12.43 -0.64
N GLN A 136 -2.40 11.83 -1.81
CA GLN A 136 -2.81 12.39 -3.11
C GLN A 136 -4.25 12.05 -3.50
N ARG A 137 -5.01 11.39 -2.60
CA ARG A 137 -6.41 10.97 -2.83
C ARG A 137 -6.56 10.13 -4.10
N PHE A 138 -5.59 9.26 -4.36
CA PHE A 138 -5.53 8.41 -5.54
C PHE A 138 -5.94 6.99 -5.17
N PRO A 139 -6.91 6.37 -5.88
CA PRO A 139 -7.32 4.99 -5.64
C PRO A 139 -6.28 4.03 -6.24
N LEU A 140 -5.26 3.71 -5.44
CA LEU A 140 -4.22 2.73 -5.78
C LEU A 140 -4.46 1.46 -4.97
N ASP A 141 -4.63 0.34 -5.66
CA ASP A 141 -4.51 -0.98 -5.04
C ASP A 141 -3.26 -1.67 -5.57
N LEU A 142 -2.42 -2.14 -4.66
CA LEU A 142 -1.08 -2.65 -4.99
C LEU A 142 -0.88 -3.94 -4.23
N TYR A 143 -0.62 -5.04 -4.92
CA TYR A 143 -0.40 -6.36 -4.30
C TYR A 143 1.01 -6.85 -4.57
N ILE A 144 1.64 -7.48 -3.58
CA ILE A 144 2.95 -8.11 -3.74
C ILE A 144 2.75 -9.61 -3.87
N LEU A 145 3.31 -10.16 -4.94
CA LEU A 145 3.27 -11.57 -5.29
C LEU A 145 4.61 -12.23 -4.99
N ASP A 146 4.58 -13.43 -4.41
CA ASP A 146 5.78 -14.23 -4.16
C ASP A 146 6.19 -15.02 -5.42
N PRO A 147 7.49 -15.10 -5.74
CA PRO A 147 7.98 -15.76 -6.96
C PRO A 147 7.74 -17.27 -7.02
N THR A 148 7.40 -17.91 -5.89
CA THR A 148 7.22 -19.38 -5.82
C THR A 148 5.78 -19.84 -5.96
N ASN A 149 4.79 -18.94 -5.96
CA ASN A 149 3.38 -19.35 -5.85
C ASN A 149 2.49 -18.90 -7.02
N GLU A 150 2.94 -17.99 -7.89
CA GLU A 150 2.09 -17.41 -8.95
C GLU A 150 2.68 -17.48 -10.36
N SER A 151 3.93 -17.92 -10.54
CA SER A 151 4.51 -18.13 -11.88
C SER A 151 3.72 -19.14 -12.73
N ASP A 152 3.04 -20.09 -12.07
CA ASP A 152 2.26 -21.12 -12.75
C ASP A 152 0.83 -20.67 -13.09
N ALA A 153 0.30 -19.66 -12.40
CA ALA A 153 -1.08 -19.18 -12.57
C ALA A 153 -1.21 -17.99 -13.54
N MET A 154 -0.10 -17.33 -13.88
CA MET A 154 -0.11 -16.14 -14.74
C MET A 154 0.05 -16.46 -16.24
N TYR A 155 0.47 -17.68 -16.57
CA TYR A 155 0.62 -18.20 -17.94
C TYR A 155 -0.33 -19.37 -18.27
N SER A 156 -1.31 -19.66 -17.39
CA SER A 156 -2.36 -20.67 -17.60
C SER A 156 -3.69 -20.00 -17.95
#